data_AF-A0A6S6S7X9-F1
#
_entry.id   AF-A0A6S6S7X9-F1
#
_cell.length_a   1.000
_cell.length_b   1.000
_cell.length_c   1.000
_cell.angle_alpha   90.00
_cell.angle_beta   90.00
_cell.angle_gamma   90.00
#
_symmetry.space_group_name_H-M   'P 1'
#
loop_
_entity.id
_entity.type
_entity.pdbx_description
1 polymer ?
#
loop_
_entity_poly.entity_id
_entity_poly.type
_entity_poly.pdbx_seq_one_letter_code
_entity_poly.pdbx_strand_id
1 'polypeptide(L)' 'MATKQEKIAKMIEMQNKFIAYEQSGEFSAEDYYVGEWQEYRDEYTELATDVREMASKEANFWK' A
#
# COMPACT_ATOMS: atom_id res chain seq x y z
N MET A 1 -12.33 -1.17 -13.27
CA MET A 1 -10.92 -1.40 -12.90
C MET A 1 -10.25 -0.05 -12.80
N ALA A 2 -9.60 0.25 -11.67
CA ALA A 2 -8.78 1.47 -11.55
C ALA A 2 -7.50 1.36 -12.40
N THR A 3 -7.02 2.48 -12.92
CA THR A 3 -5.75 2.62 -13.66
C THR A 3 -4.55 2.47 -12.73
N LYS A 4 -3.36 2.22 -13.32
CA LYS A 4 -2.10 2.13 -12.57
C LYS A 4 -1.80 3.42 -11.81
N GLN A 5 -2.03 4.58 -12.42
CA GLN A 5 -1.86 5.89 -11.77
C GLN A 5 -2.79 6.07 -10.57
N GLU A 6 -4.07 5.69 -10.69
CA GLU A 6 -5.02 5.78 -9.56
C GLU A 6 -4.63 4.87 -8.40
N LYS A 7 -4.13 3.65 -8.70
CA LYS A 7 -3.60 2.74 -7.68
C LYS A 7 -2.37 3.32 -6.97
N ILE A 8 -1.43 3.89 -7.72
CA ILE A 8 -0.25 4.55 -7.15
C ILE A 8 -0.64 5.75 -6.29
N ALA A 9 -1.59 6.59 -6.75
CA ALA A 9 -2.06 7.73 -5.98
C ALA A 9 -2.66 7.29 -4.63
N LYS A 10 -3.47 6.23 -4.63
CA LYS A 10 -4.01 5.64 -3.41
C LYS A 10 -2.92 5.10 -2.49
N MET A 11 -1.91 4.42 -3.03
CA MET A 11 -0.77 3.95 -2.23
C MET A 11 -0.01 5.12 -1.56
N ILE A 12 0.17 6.24 -2.25
CA ILE A 12 0.82 7.44 -1.69
C ILE A 12 -0.04 8.05 -0.57
N GLU A 13 -1.35 8.13 -0.75
CA GLU A 13 -2.28 8.58 0.30
C GLU A 13 -2.16 7.68 1.55
N MET A 14 -2.14 6.37 1.35
CA MET A 14 -2.00 5.41 2.43
C MET A 14 -0.63 5.54 3.13
N GLN A 15 0.45 5.70 2.39
CA GLN A 15 1.77 5.92 2.98
C GLN A 15 1.78 7.18 3.85
N ASN A 16 1.23 8.29 3.35
CA ASN A 16 1.18 9.55 4.09
C ASN A 16 0.36 9.44 5.38
N LYS A 17 -0.78 8.75 5.33
CA LYS A 17 -1.61 8.51 6.53
C LYS A 17 -0.86 7.67 7.57
N PHE A 18 -0.14 6.64 7.14
CA PHE A 18 0.66 5.83 8.06
C PHE A 18 1.83 6.61 8.65
N ILE A 19 2.54 7.40 7.84
CA ILE A 19 3.63 8.27 8.32
C ILE A 19 3.11 9.28 9.35
N ALA A 20 1.95 9.88 9.11
CA ALA A 20 1.34 10.81 10.08
C ALA A 20 0.99 10.12 11.40
N TYR A 21 0.50 8.87 11.36
CA TYR A 21 0.26 8.06 12.54
C TYR A 21 1.56 7.66 13.26
N GLU A 22 2.60 7.31 12.52
CA GLU A 22 3.92 7.03 13.10
C GLU A 22 4.49 8.26 13.82
N GLN A 23 4.35 9.43 13.20
CA GLN A 23 4.84 10.71 13.73
C GLN A 23 4.00 11.28 14.88
N SER A 24 2.75 10.83 15.07
CA SER A 24 1.90 11.31 16.17
C SER A 24 2.40 10.83 17.55
N GLY A 25 3.28 9.82 17.58
CA GLY A 25 3.73 9.18 18.82
C GLY A 25 2.71 8.19 19.39
N GLU A 26 1.59 7.97 18.68
CA GLU A 26 0.58 6.93 19.00
C GLU A 26 0.97 5.56 18.42
N PHE A 27 2.15 5.44 17.84
CA PHE A 27 2.64 4.22 17.24
C PHE A 27 3.08 3.21 18.30
N SER A 28 2.33 2.12 18.42
CA SER A 28 2.83 0.89 19.04
C SER A 28 2.95 -0.21 17.98
N ALA A 29 4.04 -1.00 18.07
CA ALA A 29 4.23 -2.14 17.17
C ALA A 29 3.11 -3.19 17.32
N GLU A 30 2.51 -3.28 18.52
CA GLU A 30 1.32 -4.11 18.75
C GLU A 30 0.13 -3.62 17.95
N ASP A 31 -0.20 -2.32 17.96
CA ASP A 31 -1.32 -1.79 17.15
C ASP A 31 -1.08 -1.97 15.65
N TYR A 32 0.19 -1.86 15.24
CA TYR A 32 0.58 -2.13 13.87
C TYR A 32 0.36 -3.59 13.49
N TYR A 33 0.82 -4.57 14.27
CA TYR A 33 0.72 -5.98 13.87
C TYR A 33 -0.58 -6.69 14.28
N VAL A 34 -1.25 -6.20 15.32
CA VAL A 34 -2.40 -6.79 15.99
C VAL A 34 -3.46 -5.69 16.18
N GLY A 35 -4.33 -5.50 15.18
CA GLY A 35 -5.38 -4.49 15.27
C GLY A 35 -5.90 -3.96 13.93
N GLU A 36 -6.48 -2.77 13.96
CA GLU A 36 -7.16 -2.09 12.84
C GLU A 36 -6.27 -1.86 11.61
N TRP A 37 -4.95 -1.93 11.79
CA TRP A 37 -3.99 -1.80 10.69
C TRP A 37 -3.88 -3.05 9.81
N GLN A 38 -4.46 -4.19 10.20
CA GLN A 38 -4.36 -5.42 9.41
C GLN A 38 -4.99 -5.25 8.02
N GLU A 39 -6.27 -4.87 7.97
CA GLU A 39 -6.97 -4.64 6.70
C GLU A 39 -6.27 -3.57 5.86
N TYR A 40 -5.72 -2.54 6.52
CA TYR A 40 -4.96 -1.49 5.88
C TYR A 40 -3.68 -2.00 5.19
N ARG A 41 -2.96 -2.91 5.84
CA ARG A 41 -1.77 -3.55 5.25
C ARG A 41 -2.17 -4.48 4.11
N ASP A 42 -3.23 -5.26 4.29
CA ASP A 42 -3.71 -6.19 3.27
C ASP A 42 -4.10 -5.44 2.00
N GLU A 43 -4.84 -4.34 2.13
CA GLU A 43 -5.21 -3.46 1.02
C GLU A 43 -3.97 -2.85 0.34
N TYR A 44 -3.01 -2.35 1.13
CA TYR A 44 -1.78 -1.80 0.57
C TYR A 44 -0.96 -2.86 -0.19
N THR A 45 -0.87 -4.07 0.35
CA THR A 45 -0.19 -5.22 -0.27
C THR A 45 -0.87 -5.66 -1.56
N GLU A 46 -2.20 -5.69 -1.61
CA GLU A 46 -2.96 -5.97 -2.83
C GLU A 46 -2.68 -4.90 -3.90
N LEU A 47 -2.75 -3.62 -3.55
CA LEU A 47 -2.44 -2.52 -4.47
C LEU A 47 -1.01 -2.61 -5.00
N ALA A 48 -0.03 -2.88 -4.13
CA ALA A 48 1.37 -3.02 -4.52
C ALA A 48 1.58 -4.20 -5.48
N THR A 49 0.92 -5.33 -5.22
CA THR A 49 0.95 -6.51 -6.08
C THR A 49 0.39 -6.19 -7.46
N ASP A 50 -0.77 -5.56 -7.52
CA ASP A 50 -1.40 -5.16 -8.77
C ASP A 50 -0.54 -4.19 -9.59
N VAL A 51 0.02 -3.17 -8.95
CA VAL A 51 0.90 -2.19 -9.62
C VAL A 51 2.15 -2.89 -10.15
N ARG A 52 2.73 -3.82 -9.39
CA ARG A 52 3.87 -4.64 -9.83
C ARG A 52 3.50 -5.49 -11.05
N GLU A 53 2.35 -6.16 -11.03
CA GLU A 53 1.87 -6.98 -12.15
C GLU A 53 1.65 -6.13 -13.41
N MET A 54 1.08 -4.94 -13.27
CA MET A 54 0.91 -4.01 -14.39
C MET A 54 2.26 -3.57 -14.97
N ALA A 55 3.21 -3.18 -14.12
CA ALA A 55 4.56 -2.79 -14.55
C ALA A 55 5.32 -3.95 -15.21
N SER A 56 5.17 -5.17 -14.68
CA SER A 56 5.82 -6.36 -15.23
C SER A 56 5.30 -6.71 -16.63
N LYS A 57 3.99 -6.58 -16.85
CA LYS A 57 3.36 -6.75 -18.17
C LYS A 57 3.84 -5.70 -19.17
N GLU A 58 3.95 -4.44 -18.76
CA GLU A 58 4.47 -3.35 -19.59
C GLU A 58 5.93 -3.56 -19.98
N ALA A 59 6.75 -4.04 -19.05
CA ALA A 59 8.17 -4.26 -19.25
C ALA A 59 8.49 -5.53 -20.08
N ASN A 60 7.49 -6.33 -20.49
CA ASN A 60 7.68 -7.66 -21.08
C ASN A 60 8.59 -8.58 -20.23
N PHE A 61 8.62 -8.41 -18.91
CA PHE A 61 9.58 -9.12 -18.04
C PHE A 61 9.39 -10.65 -18.03
N TRP A 62 8.26 -11.14 -18.54
CA TRP A 62 7.89 -12.56 -18.66
C TRP A 62 7.92 -13.11 -20.10
N LYS A 63 8.47 -12.37 -21.08
CA LYS A 63 8.69 -12.83 -22.46
C LYS A 63 10.18 -12.93 -22.76
#